data_AF-A0A522DVW9-F1
#
_entry.id   AF-A0A522DVW9-F1
#
_cell.length_a   1.000
_cell.length_b   1.000
_cell.length_c   1.000
_cell.angle_alpha   90.00
_cell.angle_beta   90.00
_cell.angle_gamma   90.00
#
_symmetry.space_group_name_H-M   'P 1'
#
loop_
_entity.id
_entity.type
_entity.pdbx_description
1 polymer ?
#
loop_
_entity_poly.entity_id
_entity_poly.type
_entity_poly.pdbx_seq_one_letter_code
_entity_poly.pdbx_strand_id
1 'polypeptide(L)'
;MTTLAITEALIPSIETLADILVQTSESYQQLLKQPESHAYCLEAGRSVRYLSSRYADVLTAAFDYTPESDDDYDDWEDEDDTSSEEALDE
;
A
#
# COMPACT_ATOMS: atom_id res chain seq x y z
N MET A 1 13.85 -30.52 3.04
CA MET A 1 12.54 -30.53 2.36
C MET A 1 11.49 -29.96 3.33
N THR A 2 11.57 -28.66 3.61
CA THR A 2 10.66 -27.96 4.55
C THR A 2 10.13 -26.70 3.90
N THR A 3 10.94 -26.04 3.07
CA THR A 3 10.58 -24.83 2.32
C THR A 3 9.36 -25.03 1.42
N LEU A 4 9.32 -26.10 0.62
CA LEU A 4 8.22 -26.36 -0.32
C LEU A 4 6.85 -26.55 0.36
N ALA A 5 6.84 -27.22 1.53
CA ALA A 5 5.62 -27.42 2.31
C ALA A 5 5.13 -26.15 3.02
N ILE A 6 6.05 -25.23 3.35
CA ILE A 6 5.70 -23.90 3.90
C ILE A 6 5.11 -23.03 2.80
N THR A 7 5.70 -23.05 1.60
CA THR A 7 5.19 -22.28 0.45
C THR A 7 3.77 -22.74 0.07
N GLU A 8 3.52 -24.05 -0.02
CA GLU A 8 2.18 -24.59 -0.33
C GLU A 8 1.12 -24.22 0.72
N ALA A 9 1.50 -24.13 2.00
CA ALA A 9 0.59 -23.71 3.07
C ALA A 9 0.30 -22.19 3.05
N LEU A 10 1.18 -21.38 2.45
CA LEU A 10 1.05 -19.92 2.37
C LEU A 10 0.31 -19.44 1.12
N ILE A 11 0.21 -20.27 0.07
CA ILE A 11 -0.49 -19.94 -1.19
C ILE A 11 -1.89 -19.33 -0.94
N PRO A 12 -2.77 -19.91 -0.11
CA PRO A 12 -4.12 -19.35 0.09
C PRO A 12 -4.10 -17.97 0.75
N SER A 13 -3.14 -17.71 1.64
CA SER A 13 -2.98 -16.41 2.29
C SER A 13 -2.41 -15.36 1.34
N ILE A 14 -1.50 -15.77 0.45
CA ILE A 14 -0.96 -14.91 -0.62
C ILE A 14 -2.07 -14.55 -1.61
N GLU A 15 -2.87 -15.53 -2.05
CA GLU A 15 -4.02 -15.28 -2.94
C GLU A 15 -5.04 -14.34 -2.28
N THR A 16 -5.35 -14.54 -1.00
CA THR A 16 -6.25 -13.65 -0.25
C THR A 16 -5.71 -12.22 -0.16
N LEU A 17 -4.41 -12.05 0.10
CA LEU A 17 -3.78 -10.72 0.14
C LEU A 17 -3.80 -10.05 -1.24
N ALA A 18 -3.55 -10.81 -2.31
CA ALA A 18 -3.62 -10.30 -3.68
C ALA A 18 -5.04 -9.81 -4.02
N ASP A 19 -6.06 -10.59 -3.69
CA ASP A 19 -7.46 -10.22 -3.92
C ASP A 19 -7.86 -8.95 -3.16
N ILE A 20 -7.43 -8.81 -1.91
CA ILE A 20 -7.68 -7.60 -1.10
C ILE A 20 -6.96 -6.39 -1.72
N LEU A 21 -5.73 -6.56 -2.22
CA LEU A 21 -4.97 -5.50 -2.86
C LEU A 21 -5.66 -5.00 -4.14
N VAL A 22 -6.16 -5.92 -4.96
CA VAL A 22 -6.92 -5.60 -6.18
C VAL A 22 -8.18 -4.82 -5.83
N GLN A 23 -8.99 -5.32 -4.89
CA GLN A 23 -10.24 -4.65 -4.47
C GLN A 23 -9.99 -3.25 -3.91
N THR A 24 -8.93 -3.08 -3.12
CA THR A 24 -8.56 -1.80 -2.52
C THR A 24 -8.09 -0.82 -3.60
N SER A 25 -7.33 -1.30 -4.60
CA SER A 25 -6.86 -0.50 -5.72
C SER A 25 -8.02 -0.04 -6.62
N GLU A 26 -8.98 -0.90 -6.89
CA GLU A 26 -10.20 -0.55 -7.64
C GLU A 26 -11.03 0.50 -6.89
N SER A 27 -11.19 0.34 -5.58
CA SER A 27 -11.89 1.30 -4.73
C SER A 27 -11.20 2.66 -4.72
N TYR A 28 -9.86 2.68 -4.65
CA TYR A 28 -9.07 3.91 -4.77
C TYR A 28 -9.25 4.59 -6.13
N GLN A 29 -9.23 3.84 -7.23
CA GLN A 29 -9.47 4.39 -8.57
C GLN A 29 -10.88 4.99 -8.74
N GLN A 30 -11.88 4.44 -8.05
CA GLN A 30 -13.22 5.01 -8.03
C GLN A 30 -13.27 6.31 -7.22
N LEU A 31 -12.61 6.34 -6.05
CA LEU A 31 -12.50 7.54 -5.21
C LEU A 31 -11.80 8.69 -5.94
N LEU A 32 -10.75 8.42 -6.74
CA LEU A 32 -10.05 9.45 -7.53
C LEU A 32 -10.96 10.20 -8.53
N LYS A 33 -12.12 9.62 -8.89
CA LYS A 33 -13.10 10.25 -9.76
C LYS A 33 -14.07 11.18 -9.02
N GLN A 34 -13.97 11.26 -7.69
CA GLN A 34 -14.82 12.07 -6.82
C GLN A 34 -14.01 13.21 -6.19
N PRO A 35 -14.11 14.45 -6.71
CA PRO A 35 -13.32 15.58 -6.23
C PRO A 35 -13.64 15.96 -4.78
N GLU A 36 -14.88 15.75 -4.31
CA GLU A 36 -15.25 15.96 -2.90
C GLU A 36 -14.62 14.96 -1.90
N SER A 37 -13.99 13.89 -2.39
CA SER A 37 -13.50 12.78 -1.57
C SER A 37 -11.98 12.81 -1.32
N HIS A 38 -11.32 13.97 -1.46
CA HIS A 38 -9.85 14.10 -1.39
C HIS A 38 -9.23 13.46 -0.14
N ALA A 39 -9.79 13.70 1.05
CA ALA A 39 -9.31 13.10 2.29
C ALA A 39 -9.42 11.56 2.29
N TYR A 40 -10.50 11.02 1.73
CA TYR A 40 -10.70 9.57 1.59
C TYR A 40 -9.76 8.96 0.53
N CYS A 41 -9.47 9.70 -0.54
CA CYS A 41 -8.44 9.31 -1.51
C CYS A 41 -7.07 9.18 -0.86
N LEU A 42 -6.64 10.16 -0.06
CA LEU A 42 -5.35 10.11 0.62
C LEU A 42 -5.24 8.89 1.54
N GLU A 43 -6.26 8.64 2.36
CA GLU A 43 -6.27 7.51 3.30
C GLU A 43 -6.31 6.16 2.56
N ALA A 44 -7.09 6.06 1.48
CA ALA A 44 -7.12 4.87 0.64
C ALA A 44 -5.77 4.64 -0.07
N GLY A 45 -5.11 5.71 -0.53
CA GLY A 45 -3.77 5.65 -1.12
C GLY A 45 -2.72 5.14 -0.12
N ARG A 46 -2.76 5.64 1.12
CA ARG A 46 -1.91 5.13 2.22
C ARG A 46 -2.17 3.65 2.49
N SER A 47 -3.43 3.25 2.55
CA SER A 47 -3.83 1.85 2.75
C SER A 47 -3.32 0.92 1.65
N VAL A 48 -3.43 1.32 0.38
CA VAL A 48 -2.92 0.55 -0.77
C VAL A 48 -1.40 0.39 -0.68
N ARG A 49 -0.66 1.46 -0.35
CA ARG A 49 0.80 1.40 -0.21
C ARG A 49 1.22 0.44 0.90
N TYR A 50 0.61 0.57 2.09
CA TYR A 50 0.91 -0.30 3.23
C TYR A 50 0.66 -1.78 2.91
N LEU A 51 -0.51 -2.09 2.32
CA LEU A 51 -0.83 -3.47 1.93
C LEU A 51 0.13 -4.01 0.84
N SER A 52 0.53 -3.18 -0.12
CA SER A 52 1.48 -3.57 -1.17
C SER A 52 2.85 -3.92 -0.58
N SER A 53 3.34 -3.12 0.36
CA SER A 53 4.61 -3.37 1.07
C SER A 53 4.55 -4.69 1.85
N ARG A 54 3.47 -4.93 2.61
CA ARG A 54 3.29 -6.20 3.34
C ARG A 54 3.17 -7.41 2.43
N TYR A 55 2.53 -7.26 1.28
CA TYR A 55 2.47 -8.32 0.28
C TYR A 55 3.85 -8.65 -0.28
N ALA A 56 4.66 -7.64 -0.58
CA ALA A 56 6.05 -7.82 -1.01
C ALA A 56 6.89 -8.53 0.07
N ASP A 57 6.81 -8.11 1.34
CA ASP A 57 7.50 -8.75 2.47
C ASP A 57 7.18 -10.26 2.54
N VAL A 58 5.89 -10.60 2.41
CA VAL A 58 5.42 -12.00 2.45
C VAL A 58 5.95 -12.79 1.26
N LEU A 59 5.95 -12.22 0.06
CA LEU A 59 6.50 -12.88 -1.14
C LEU A 59 8.01 -13.10 -1.02
N THR A 60 8.75 -12.08 -0.58
CA THR A 60 10.19 -12.14 -0.30
C THR A 60 10.50 -13.26 0.69
N ALA A 61 9.77 -13.32 1.80
CA ALA A 61 9.93 -14.35 2.81
C ALA A 61 9.50 -15.75 2.33
N ALA A 62 8.48 -15.85 1.49
CA ALA A 62 7.95 -17.12 1.01
C ALA A 62 8.78 -17.75 -0.13
N PHE A 63 9.47 -16.94 -0.93
CA PHE A 63 10.15 -17.37 -2.15
C PHE A 63 11.68 -17.23 -2.12
N ASP A 64 12.29 -16.92 -0.97
CA ASP A 64 13.73 -16.56 -0.85
C ASP A 64 14.11 -15.44 -1.87
N TYR A 65 13.13 -14.65 -2.29
CA TYR A 65 13.32 -13.58 -3.26
C TYR A 65 13.83 -12.36 -2.51
N THR A 66 15.14 -12.17 -2.46
CA THR A 66 15.75 -10.94 -1.93
C THR A 66 15.52 -9.84 -2.96
N PRO A 67 14.63 -8.86 -2.74
CA PRO A 67 14.62 -7.68 -3.57
C PRO A 67 16.01 -7.06 -3.40
N GLU A 68 16.70 -6.75 -4.50
CA GLU A 68 17.87 -5.88 -4.41
C GLU A 68 17.39 -4.62 -3.68
N SER A 69 18.00 -4.35 -2.54
CA SER A 69 17.63 -3.26 -1.64
C SER A 69 17.78 -1.93 -2.37
N ASP A 70 16.71 -1.45 -3.01
CA ASP A 70 16.55 -0.03 -3.28
C ASP A 70 16.16 0.60 -1.94
N ASP A 71 17.19 1.04 -1.20
CA ASP A 71 17.16 1.77 0.07
C ASP A 71 16.44 3.15 -0.03
N ASP A 72 15.57 3.36 -1.02
CA ASP A 72 14.99 4.66 -1.39
C ASP A 72 13.48 4.79 -1.03
N TYR A 73 12.89 3.83 -0.34
CA TYR A 73 11.44 3.85 -0.05
C TYR A 73 11.03 4.40 1.33
N ASP A 74 11.99 4.72 2.21
CA ASP A 74 11.71 5.09 3.61
C ASP A 74 11.70 6.60 3.90
N ASP A 75 11.96 7.48 2.92
CA ASP A 75 11.90 8.93 3.09
C ASP A 75 10.60 9.52 2.53
N TRP A 76 9.50 9.27 3.23
CA TRP A 76 8.25 10.01 3.01
C TRP A 76 7.85 10.66 4.33
N GLU A 77 8.61 11.69 4.74
CA GLU A 77 8.12 12.63 5.74
C GLU A 77 6.76 13.13 5.25
N ASP A 78 5.71 12.79 6.00
CA ASP A 78 4.41 13.45 5.93
C ASP A 78 4.66 14.92 6.31
N GLU A 79 5.08 15.74 5.34
CA GLU A 79 5.00 17.18 5.43
C GLU A 79 3.51 17.54 5.45
N ASP A 80 2.93 17.42 6.64
CA ASP A 80 1.69 18.05 7.04
C ASP A 80 1.94 19.57 7.08
N ASP A 81 2.14 20.17 5.90
CA ASP A 81 2.14 21.62 5.75
C ASP A 81 0.67 22.10 5.74
N THR A 82 0.01 21.88 6.88
CA THR A 82 -1.17 22.66 7.25
C THR A 82 -0.72 24.07 7.61
N SER A 83 -0.25 24.84 6.63
CA SER A 83 -0.28 26.30 6.71
C SER A 83 -1.47 26.81 5.90
N SER A 84 -2.66 26.38 6.32
CA SER A 84 -3.91 27.05 6.00
C SER A 84 -3.93 28.43 6.69
N GLU A 85 -3.36 29.44 6.03
CA GLU A 85 -3.72 30.84 6.25
C GLU A 85 -4.43 31.35 4.98
N GLU A 86 -5.69 30.92 4.81
CA GLU A 86 -6.67 31.81 4.21
C GLU A 86 -6.92 32.95 5.21
N ALA A 87 -6.12 34.02 5.12
CA ALA A 87 -6.50 35.31 5.67
C ALA A 87 -7.17 36.11 4.54
N LEU A 88 -8.50 36.16 4.63
CA LEU A 88 -9.42 36.97 3.87
C LEU A 88 -9.04 38.47 3.92
N ASP A 89 -9.11 39.10 2.75
CA ASP A 89 -9.65 40.45 2.43
C ASP A 89 -9.46 41.59 3.47
N GLU A 90 -8.63 42.59 3.10
CA GLU A 90 -8.95 44.04 3.11
C GLU A 90 -8.00 44.82 2.15
#